data_AF-A0A4V1HEQ0-F1
#
_entry.id   AF-A0A4V1HEQ0-F1
#
_cell.length_a   1.000
_cell.length_b   1.000
_cell.length_c   1.000
_cell.angle_alpha   90.00
_cell.angle_beta   90.00
_cell.angle_gamma   90.00
#
_symmetry.space_group_name_H-M   'P 1'
#
loop_
_entity.id
_entity.type
_entity.pdbx_description
1 polymer ?
#
loop_
_entity_poly.entity_id
_entity_poly.type
_entity_poly.pdbx_seq_one_letter_code
_entity_poly.pdbx_strand_id
1 'polypeptide(L)'
;MTTNTARKTTTVLGAVALALSLAACGAGGGAGGESGQSSSPAASASPSMSESMSGAMSASPSASAGMSEDMPEASSAAMPMPASTGDPFADARTAAAHMPETAETLAAGLVAAADVDGDPASEAATLRATLTAQLQEHVYLAGITVATAYATDLESPETELASAALDENSQELAATIEAASDAETAEAFLALWREHIGYFVDYAAAEKSGDAAGQEQAVADLEGYTREAGAFFEELTGGELPADAVTESLHGHVDTLTAAIDGLAAGDPAAYGDLRAAAHHVGEAAGTITGGVVAATGMEGDPMDDAAALRAQLTYDLQEHVYLAGIAVFTAYTAEGGTDSEAFTAAAGTLDENSQALAEAIGSLAGEDQGAAFLELWREHIGFFVDYAGARAAGDTEAAEQALADLDGYRPQAGEFLEGISGGELPAEEVAAGLGMHVETLAGAIDSMAEALVK
;
A
#
# COMPACT_ATOMS: atom_id res chain seq x y z
N MET A 1 1.70 34.70 38.25
CA MET A 1 0.45 34.68 37.49
C MET A 1 0.51 33.46 36.60
N THR A 2 -0.12 32.40 37.05
CA THR A 2 -0.25 31.11 36.37
C THR A 2 -1.27 31.29 35.24
N THR A 3 -0.82 31.17 33.99
CA THR A 3 -1.71 31.11 32.83
C THR A 3 -2.15 29.66 32.66
N ASN A 4 -3.45 29.47 32.85
CA ASN A 4 -4.16 28.22 32.80
C ASN A 4 -4.61 28.03 31.34
N THR A 5 -3.92 27.19 30.58
CA THR A 5 -4.34 26.82 29.22
C THR A 5 -5.34 25.68 29.35
N ALA A 6 -6.61 25.98 29.14
CA ALA A 6 -7.68 25.01 29.18
C ALA A 6 -7.54 24.04 27.99
N ARG A 7 -7.16 22.78 28.26
CA ARG A 7 -7.38 21.65 27.34
C ARG A 7 -8.90 21.58 27.08
N LYS A 8 -9.29 21.82 25.83
CA LYS A 8 -10.65 21.50 25.37
C LYS A 8 -10.68 19.99 25.14
N THR A 9 -11.23 19.26 26.09
CA THR A 9 -11.70 17.89 25.88
C THR A 9 -12.90 17.96 24.93
N THR A 10 -12.66 17.77 23.64
CA THR A 10 -13.71 17.55 22.66
C THR A 10 -13.86 16.04 22.51
N THR A 11 -14.81 15.46 23.24
CA THR A 11 -15.22 14.07 23.10
C THR A 11 -15.88 13.89 21.73
N VAL A 12 -15.10 13.49 20.73
CA VAL A 12 -15.59 12.93 19.46
C VAL A 12 -14.71 11.71 19.14
N LEU A 13 -14.86 10.67 19.95
CA LEU A 13 -14.39 9.32 19.60
C LEU A 13 -15.60 8.40 19.82
N GLY A 14 -16.01 7.77 18.73
CA GLY A 14 -17.28 7.06 18.61
C GLY A 14 -17.69 6.79 17.16
N ALA A 15 -16.97 7.36 16.18
CA ALA A 15 -17.18 7.06 14.76
C ALA A 15 -16.14 6.09 14.17
N VAL A 16 -14.95 5.95 14.76
CA VAL A 16 -13.86 5.10 14.23
C VAL A 16 -14.27 3.62 14.19
N ALA A 17 -15.04 3.13 15.17
CA ALA A 17 -15.53 1.75 15.18
C ALA A 17 -16.84 1.50 14.39
N LEU A 18 -17.54 2.53 13.88
CA LEU A 18 -18.88 2.36 13.32
C LEU A 18 -18.98 2.43 11.78
N ALA A 19 -17.92 2.84 11.07
CA ALA A 19 -17.92 2.90 9.61
C ALA A 19 -17.60 1.54 8.94
N LEU A 20 -17.00 0.59 9.67
CA LEU A 20 -16.54 -0.72 9.13
C LEU A 20 -17.56 -1.87 9.27
N SER A 21 -18.80 -1.63 9.73
CA SER A 21 -19.77 -2.70 10.01
C SER A 21 -21.06 -2.67 9.17
N LEU A 22 -21.11 -1.87 8.09
CA LEU A 22 -22.35 -1.70 7.30
C LEU A 22 -22.24 -1.95 5.78
N ALA A 23 -21.14 -2.51 5.27
CA ALA A 23 -21.05 -2.95 3.88
C ALA A 23 -21.22 -4.47 3.67
N ALA A 24 -21.62 -5.22 4.70
CA ALA A 24 -21.97 -6.64 4.59
C ALA A 24 -23.48 -6.85 4.82
N CYS A 25 -24.31 -6.59 3.82
CA CYS A 25 -25.63 -7.23 3.63
C CYS A 25 -26.22 -6.83 2.26
N GLY A 26 -26.41 -7.83 1.38
CA GLY A 26 -26.65 -7.67 -0.05
C GLY A 26 -27.96 -7.02 -0.52
N ALA A 27 -28.02 -6.75 -1.82
CA ALA A 27 -29.09 -7.25 -2.71
C ALA A 27 -28.82 -6.90 -4.18
N GLY A 28 -28.70 -7.93 -5.02
CA GLY A 28 -28.92 -7.80 -6.47
C GLY A 28 -30.40 -7.63 -6.80
N GLY A 29 -30.70 -6.90 -7.88
CA GLY A 29 -32.00 -6.96 -8.55
C GLY A 29 -32.48 -5.68 -9.26
N GLY A 30 -32.15 -5.55 -10.56
CA GLY A 30 -33.12 -5.24 -11.62
C GLY A 30 -33.76 -3.84 -11.77
N ALA A 31 -33.30 -3.14 -12.82
CA ALA A 31 -34.08 -2.36 -13.82
C ALA A 31 -34.83 -1.06 -13.45
N GLY A 32 -34.34 0.05 -14.03
CA GLY A 32 -35.12 0.99 -14.87
C GLY A 32 -35.62 2.31 -14.25
N GLY A 33 -35.22 3.44 -14.84
CA GLY A 33 -36.08 4.64 -14.93
C GLY A 33 -35.54 5.99 -14.42
N GLU A 34 -35.06 6.80 -15.36
CA GLU A 34 -35.20 8.28 -15.50
C GLU A 34 -34.83 9.28 -14.37
N SER A 35 -33.74 10.00 -14.66
CA SER A 35 -33.50 11.45 -14.53
C SER A 35 -34.18 12.29 -13.44
N GLY A 36 -33.33 12.89 -12.58
CA GLY A 36 -33.65 14.10 -11.83
C GLY A 36 -32.37 14.85 -11.46
N GLN A 37 -32.08 15.94 -12.18
CA GLN A 37 -31.00 16.89 -11.87
C GLN A 37 -31.23 17.56 -10.51
N SER A 38 -30.20 17.53 -9.66
CA SER A 38 -30.08 18.39 -8.48
C SER A 38 -28.66 18.96 -8.44
N SER A 39 -28.56 20.24 -8.74
CA SER A 39 -27.34 21.05 -8.70
C SER A 39 -26.89 21.33 -7.26
N SER A 40 -25.66 20.94 -6.92
CA SER A 40 -24.90 21.38 -5.75
C SER A 40 -23.70 22.25 -6.18
N PRO A 41 -23.21 23.16 -5.31
CA PRO A 41 -22.34 24.25 -5.71
C PRO A 41 -20.89 23.80 -5.93
N ALA A 42 -20.19 24.52 -6.83
CA ALA A 42 -18.81 24.29 -7.20
C ALA A 42 -17.86 24.34 -5.99
N ALA A 43 -17.27 23.19 -5.66
CA ALA A 43 -15.99 23.13 -4.98
C ALA A 43 -14.90 23.54 -5.98
N SER A 44 -13.89 24.30 -5.51
CA SER A 44 -12.68 24.56 -6.27
C SER A 44 -12.00 23.23 -6.57
N ALA A 45 -12.02 22.79 -7.83
CA ALA A 45 -11.31 21.61 -8.26
C ALA A 45 -9.81 21.92 -8.23
N SER A 46 -9.09 21.36 -7.26
CA SER A 46 -7.68 21.07 -7.43
C SER A 46 -7.54 20.08 -8.60
N PRO A 47 -6.53 20.22 -9.47
CA PRO A 47 -6.33 19.30 -10.59
C PRO A 47 -6.20 17.85 -10.09
N SER A 48 -6.67 16.90 -10.90
CA SER A 48 -6.43 15.48 -10.67
C SER A 48 -4.93 15.21 -10.60
N MET A 49 -4.47 14.24 -9.79
CA MET A 49 -3.05 13.88 -9.76
C MET A 49 -2.50 13.51 -11.14
N SER A 50 -3.30 12.87 -12.00
CA SER A 50 -2.90 12.62 -13.39
C SER A 50 -2.61 13.91 -14.18
N GLU A 51 -3.38 14.99 -13.97
CA GLU A 51 -3.16 16.28 -14.62
C GLU A 51 -1.90 16.99 -14.06
N SER A 52 -1.63 16.85 -12.76
CA SER A 52 -0.42 17.36 -12.11
C SER A 52 0.83 16.57 -12.54
N MET A 53 0.73 15.25 -12.69
CA MET A 53 1.81 14.36 -13.08
C MET A 53 2.20 14.48 -14.57
N SER A 54 1.22 14.52 -15.48
CA SER A 54 1.50 14.77 -16.91
C SER A 54 2.08 16.18 -17.14
N GLY A 55 1.71 17.15 -16.30
CA GLY A 55 2.22 18.53 -16.36
C GLY A 55 3.68 18.67 -15.94
N ALA A 56 4.12 17.94 -14.90
CA ALA A 56 5.50 17.95 -14.41
C ALA A 56 6.49 17.33 -15.44
N MET A 57 6.05 16.28 -16.15
CA MET A 57 6.82 15.59 -17.19
C MET A 57 6.91 16.31 -18.54
N SER A 58 5.88 17.09 -18.90
CA SER A 58 5.80 17.76 -20.21
C SER A 58 6.36 19.19 -20.23
N ALA A 59 6.69 19.76 -19.07
CA ALA A 59 7.21 21.11 -18.97
C ALA A 59 8.55 21.10 -18.25
N SER A 60 9.62 21.45 -18.97
CA SER A 60 10.74 22.13 -18.34
C SER A 60 10.41 23.63 -18.22
N PRO A 61 10.06 24.17 -17.05
CA PRO A 61 10.33 25.56 -16.78
C PRO A 61 11.75 25.65 -16.23
N SER A 62 12.69 26.03 -17.10
CA SER A 62 13.90 26.69 -16.62
C SER A 62 13.47 28.00 -15.97
N ALA A 63 13.29 27.99 -14.65
CA ALA A 63 13.07 29.16 -13.83
C ALA A 63 14.21 29.24 -12.79
N SER A 64 15.36 29.72 -13.24
CA SER A 64 16.34 30.33 -12.35
C SER A 64 15.68 31.51 -11.63
N ALA A 65 15.26 31.28 -10.38
CA ALA A 65 14.96 32.33 -9.43
C ALA A 65 16.04 32.25 -8.34
N GLY A 66 16.93 33.24 -8.33
CA GLY A 66 18.05 33.28 -7.40
C GLY A 66 17.59 33.27 -5.95
N MET A 67 18.03 32.27 -5.20
CA MET A 67 17.96 32.26 -3.74
C MET A 67 19.23 32.88 -3.18
N SER A 68 19.10 34.08 -2.63
CA SER A 68 20.12 34.71 -1.79
C SER A 68 19.89 34.31 -0.34
N GLU A 69 20.91 33.67 0.23
CA GLU A 69 21.44 33.78 1.61
C GLU A 69 20.45 34.11 2.74
N ASP A 70 20.07 33.07 3.49
CA ASP A 70 20.10 32.91 4.97
C ASP A 70 18.96 31.96 5.38
N MET A 71 19.23 30.66 5.31
CA MET A 71 18.46 29.64 6.04
C MET A 71 19.32 29.19 7.23
N PRO A 72 18.77 29.14 8.45
CA PRO A 72 19.50 28.63 9.60
C PRO A 72 19.82 27.15 9.39
N GLU A 73 21.07 26.73 9.66
CA GLU A 73 21.47 25.33 9.57
C GLU A 73 20.64 24.47 10.54
N ALA A 74 19.62 23.83 9.98
CA ALA A 74 18.97 22.66 10.57
C ALA A 74 19.81 21.42 10.22
N SER A 75 20.00 20.56 11.22
CA SER A 75 20.75 19.30 11.28
C SER A 75 21.25 18.70 9.95
N SER A 76 22.57 18.50 9.86
CA SER A 76 23.35 18.02 8.72
C SER A 76 23.21 16.52 8.39
N ALA A 77 21.99 16.02 8.20
CA ALA A 77 21.83 14.73 7.52
C ALA A 77 22.23 14.92 6.05
N ALA A 78 23.12 14.07 5.52
CA ALA A 78 23.45 14.12 4.09
C ALA A 78 22.19 13.85 3.26
N MET A 79 22.09 14.44 2.07
CA MET A 79 20.99 14.16 1.14
C MET A 79 20.87 12.64 0.95
N PRO A 80 19.67 12.05 1.07
CA PRO A 80 19.46 10.63 0.85
C PRO A 80 19.80 10.30 -0.60
N MET A 81 20.70 9.35 -0.81
CA MET A 81 21.10 8.90 -2.13
C MET A 81 20.41 7.57 -2.44
N PRO A 82 20.03 7.30 -3.71
CA PRO A 82 19.43 6.02 -4.10
C PRO A 82 20.29 4.81 -3.72
N ALA A 83 19.68 3.80 -3.12
CA ALA A 83 20.31 2.52 -2.80
C ALA A 83 19.67 1.39 -3.62
N SER A 84 20.27 1.10 -4.78
CA SER A 84 19.82 0.06 -5.72
C SER A 84 20.69 -1.19 -5.61
N THR A 85 20.05 -2.36 -5.64
CA THR A 85 20.75 -3.66 -5.77
C THR A 85 20.80 -4.16 -7.21
N GLY A 86 20.05 -3.54 -8.11
CA GLY A 86 19.80 -3.98 -9.49
C GLY A 86 18.64 -4.96 -9.63
N ASP A 87 18.04 -5.41 -8.52
CA ASP A 87 16.81 -6.20 -8.50
C ASP A 87 15.62 -5.30 -8.15
N PRO A 88 14.76 -4.93 -9.13
CA PRO A 88 13.67 -4.00 -8.87
C PRO A 88 12.62 -4.54 -7.90
N PHE A 89 12.46 -5.87 -7.80
CA PHE A 89 11.44 -6.48 -6.94
C PHE A 89 11.94 -6.56 -5.50
N ALA A 90 13.20 -6.95 -5.29
CA ALA A 90 13.82 -6.92 -3.96
C ALA A 90 13.95 -5.50 -3.41
N ASP A 91 14.27 -4.52 -4.26
CA ASP A 91 14.36 -3.12 -3.85
C ASP A 91 12.97 -2.54 -3.54
N ALA A 92 11.93 -2.90 -4.28
CA ALA A 92 10.54 -2.54 -3.95
C ALA A 92 10.12 -3.11 -2.59
N ARG A 93 10.44 -4.39 -2.30
CA ARG A 93 10.22 -4.98 -0.97
C ARG A 93 11.00 -4.25 0.11
N THR A 94 12.25 -3.88 -0.15
CA THR A 94 13.08 -3.10 0.80
C THR A 94 12.47 -1.73 1.09
N ALA A 95 11.95 -1.05 0.06
CA ALA A 95 11.24 0.21 0.23
C ALA A 95 9.92 0.04 1.01
N ALA A 96 9.23 -1.09 0.85
CA ALA A 96 7.99 -1.39 1.57
C ALA A 96 8.24 -1.84 3.03
N ALA A 97 9.36 -2.53 3.30
CA ALA A 97 9.62 -3.22 4.56
C ALA A 97 9.75 -2.32 5.79
N HIS A 98 10.07 -1.04 5.62
CA HIS A 98 10.18 -0.07 6.72
C HIS A 98 8.89 0.76 6.94
N MET A 99 7.87 0.57 6.09
CA MET A 99 6.56 1.22 6.26
C MET A 99 5.84 0.77 7.55
N PRO A 100 5.85 -0.51 7.96
CA PRO A 100 5.24 -0.93 9.24
C PRO A 100 5.86 -0.26 10.47
N GLU A 101 7.18 -0.02 10.48
CA GLU A 101 7.86 0.69 11.57
C GLU A 101 7.52 2.19 11.56
N THR A 102 7.42 2.78 10.37
CA THR A 102 6.94 4.15 10.19
C THR A 102 5.50 4.28 10.69
N ALA A 103 4.63 3.33 10.36
CA ALA A 103 3.26 3.26 10.83
C ALA A 103 3.17 3.11 12.35
N GLU A 104 4.03 2.29 12.97
CA GLU A 104 4.11 2.19 14.43
C GLU A 104 4.49 3.52 15.07
N THR A 105 5.53 4.20 14.54
CA THR A 105 5.98 5.51 15.03
C THR A 105 4.87 6.55 14.94
N LEU A 106 4.22 6.65 13.78
CA LEU A 106 3.11 7.57 13.56
C LEU A 106 1.91 7.24 14.44
N ALA A 107 1.54 5.96 14.55
CA ALA A 107 0.45 5.53 15.42
C ALA A 107 0.74 5.88 16.88
N ALA A 108 1.96 5.62 17.38
CA ALA A 108 2.33 5.94 18.75
C ALA A 108 2.20 7.44 19.06
N GLY A 109 2.72 8.31 18.18
CA GLY A 109 2.62 9.75 18.37
C GLY A 109 1.20 10.28 18.22
N LEU A 110 0.41 9.77 17.27
CA LEU A 110 -0.97 10.19 17.05
C LEU A 110 -1.91 9.69 18.14
N VAL A 111 -1.76 8.45 18.60
CA VAL A 111 -2.49 7.89 19.77
C VAL A 111 -2.23 8.74 21.00
N ALA A 112 -0.96 9.09 21.27
CA ALA A 112 -0.58 9.93 22.39
C ALA A 112 -1.18 11.35 22.28
N ALA A 113 -1.12 11.96 21.09
CA ALA A 113 -1.63 13.30 20.84
C ALA A 113 -3.16 13.39 20.97
N ALA A 114 -3.87 12.37 20.47
CA ALA A 114 -5.32 12.31 20.45
C ALA A 114 -5.95 11.66 21.70
N ASP A 115 -5.13 11.16 22.65
CA ASP A 115 -5.59 10.46 23.86
C ASP A 115 -6.48 9.24 23.52
N VAL A 116 -6.05 8.47 22.51
CA VAL A 116 -6.74 7.24 22.07
C VAL A 116 -6.41 6.10 23.04
N ASP A 117 -7.43 5.32 23.41
CA ASP A 117 -7.26 4.16 24.29
C ASP A 117 -6.58 2.99 23.53
N GLY A 118 -5.68 2.27 24.21
CA GLY A 118 -4.97 1.12 23.67
C GLY A 118 -3.46 1.31 23.64
N ASP A 119 -2.75 0.29 23.17
CA ASP A 119 -1.30 0.36 22.97
C ASP A 119 -0.98 -0.10 21.54
N PRO A 120 -0.57 0.81 20.65
CA PRO A 120 -0.23 0.44 19.28
C PRO A 120 1.00 -0.49 19.23
N ALA A 121 1.80 -0.58 20.30
CA ALA A 121 2.95 -1.47 20.41
C ALA A 121 2.65 -2.79 21.16
N SER A 122 1.39 -3.08 21.49
CA SER A 122 1.02 -4.37 22.11
C SER A 122 1.35 -5.57 21.19
N GLU A 123 1.47 -6.77 21.76
CA GLU A 123 1.73 -7.99 20.99
C GLU A 123 0.64 -8.24 19.94
N ALA A 124 -0.63 -8.09 20.34
CA ALA A 124 -1.78 -8.23 19.44
C ALA A 124 -1.79 -7.16 18.32
N ALA A 125 -1.48 -5.89 18.63
CA ALA A 125 -1.38 -4.82 17.64
C ALA A 125 -0.22 -5.06 16.66
N THR A 126 0.91 -5.56 17.16
CA THR A 126 2.08 -5.92 16.36
C THR A 126 1.75 -7.06 15.41
N LEU A 127 1.14 -8.15 15.89
CA LEU A 127 0.73 -9.27 15.04
C LEU A 127 -0.25 -8.81 13.95
N ARG A 128 -1.23 -7.96 14.30
CA ARG A 128 -2.17 -7.41 13.32
C ARG A 128 -1.45 -6.62 12.23
N ALA A 129 -0.58 -5.69 12.61
CA ALA A 129 0.18 -4.88 11.66
C ALA A 129 1.09 -5.74 10.77
N THR A 130 1.76 -6.75 11.34
CA THR A 130 2.61 -7.69 10.58
C THR A 130 1.80 -8.46 9.55
N LEU A 131 0.67 -9.07 9.94
CA LEU A 131 -0.18 -9.81 9.00
C LEU A 131 -0.82 -8.89 7.96
N THR A 132 -1.22 -7.67 8.33
CA THR A 132 -1.71 -6.67 7.38
C THR A 132 -0.68 -6.38 6.30
N ALA A 133 0.57 -6.12 6.70
CA ALA A 133 1.65 -5.84 5.76
C ALA A 133 1.94 -7.05 4.85
N GLN A 134 2.16 -8.23 5.45
CA GLN A 134 2.57 -9.41 4.70
C GLN A 134 1.52 -9.89 3.70
N LEU A 135 0.23 -9.88 4.08
CA LEU A 135 -0.86 -10.30 3.21
C LEU A 135 -1.12 -9.29 2.09
N GLN A 136 -1.03 -7.98 2.38
CA GLN A 136 -1.17 -6.96 1.35
C GLN A 136 0.00 -7.03 0.34
N GLU A 137 1.23 -7.12 0.84
CA GLU A 137 2.43 -7.29 0.02
C GLU A 137 2.30 -8.51 -0.90
N HIS A 138 1.78 -9.64 -0.40
CA HIS A 138 1.53 -10.83 -1.21
C HIS A 138 0.71 -10.53 -2.47
N VAL A 139 -0.39 -9.79 -2.32
CA VAL A 139 -1.29 -9.46 -3.44
C VAL A 139 -0.60 -8.56 -4.45
N TYR A 140 0.12 -7.53 -3.99
CA TYR A 140 0.85 -6.65 -4.90
C TYR A 140 1.99 -7.36 -5.61
N LEU A 141 2.77 -8.19 -4.91
CA LEU A 141 3.83 -8.99 -5.53
C LEU A 141 3.28 -10.00 -6.54
N ALA A 142 2.12 -10.61 -6.27
CA ALA A 142 1.44 -11.48 -7.23
C ALA A 142 1.02 -10.71 -8.49
N GLY A 143 0.37 -9.56 -8.33
CA GLY A 143 -0.01 -8.68 -9.44
C GLY A 143 1.19 -8.19 -10.26
N ILE A 144 2.27 -7.78 -9.58
CA ILE A 144 3.54 -7.37 -10.20
C ILE A 144 4.18 -8.53 -10.97
N THR A 145 4.15 -9.75 -10.43
CA THR A 145 4.68 -10.95 -11.09
C THR A 145 3.90 -11.24 -12.38
N VAL A 146 2.56 -11.21 -12.33
CA VAL A 146 1.71 -11.41 -13.52
C VAL A 146 1.93 -10.31 -14.56
N ALA A 147 1.94 -9.04 -14.15
CA ALA A 147 2.18 -7.91 -15.04
C ALA A 147 3.57 -7.99 -15.71
N THR A 148 4.59 -8.38 -14.95
CA THR A 148 5.95 -8.62 -15.47
C THR A 148 5.92 -9.73 -16.51
N ALA A 149 5.36 -10.91 -16.17
CA ALA A 149 5.25 -12.04 -17.10
C ALA A 149 4.48 -11.70 -18.38
N TYR A 150 3.50 -10.79 -18.31
CA TYR A 150 2.75 -10.32 -19.48
C TYR A 150 3.57 -9.35 -20.35
N ALA A 151 4.31 -8.44 -19.73
CA ALA A 151 5.18 -7.47 -20.41
C ALA A 151 6.44 -8.12 -21.00
N THR A 152 6.96 -9.17 -20.38
CA THR A 152 8.15 -9.92 -20.82
C THR A 152 7.76 -11.31 -21.34
N ASP A 153 7.97 -12.35 -20.54
CA ASP A 153 7.62 -13.76 -20.75
C ASP A 153 7.56 -14.46 -19.39
N LEU A 154 6.83 -15.58 -19.29
CA LEU A 154 6.71 -16.35 -18.04
C LEU A 154 8.07 -16.87 -17.55
N GLU A 155 8.96 -17.23 -18.46
CA GLU A 155 10.28 -17.79 -18.16
C GLU A 155 11.41 -16.73 -18.27
N SER A 156 11.07 -15.43 -18.24
CA SER A 156 12.06 -14.37 -18.34
C SER A 156 12.82 -14.21 -17.00
N PRO A 157 14.10 -13.77 -17.03
CA PRO A 157 14.84 -13.50 -15.79
C PRO A 157 14.14 -12.50 -14.86
N GLU A 158 13.43 -11.52 -15.42
CA GLU A 158 12.66 -10.54 -14.65
C GLU A 158 11.47 -11.22 -13.94
N THR A 159 10.76 -12.12 -14.60
CA THR A 159 9.67 -12.90 -13.99
C THR A 159 10.20 -13.85 -12.91
N GLU A 160 11.38 -14.43 -13.10
CA GLU A 160 12.06 -15.25 -12.06
C GLU A 160 12.36 -14.41 -10.81
N LEU A 161 12.86 -13.17 -10.95
CA LEU A 161 13.11 -12.27 -9.81
C LEU A 161 11.81 -11.86 -9.11
N ALA A 162 10.75 -11.51 -9.86
CA ALA A 162 9.44 -11.18 -9.28
C ALA A 162 8.86 -12.37 -8.49
N SER A 163 8.96 -13.58 -9.05
CA SER A 163 8.51 -14.81 -8.40
C SER A 163 9.32 -15.13 -7.14
N ALA A 164 10.64 -14.86 -7.15
CA ALA A 164 11.48 -15.02 -5.97
C ALA A 164 11.06 -14.07 -4.84
N ALA A 165 10.78 -12.80 -5.15
CA ALA A 165 10.28 -11.83 -4.19
C ALA A 165 8.92 -12.26 -3.58
N LEU A 166 8.01 -12.79 -4.39
CA LEU A 166 6.73 -13.35 -3.92
C LEU A 166 6.91 -14.59 -3.02
N ASP A 167 7.88 -15.45 -3.32
CA ASP A 167 8.17 -16.62 -2.48
C ASP A 167 8.87 -16.25 -1.16
N GLU A 168 9.72 -15.21 -1.15
CA GLU A 168 10.29 -14.69 0.09
C GLU A 168 9.20 -14.16 1.04
N ASN A 169 8.23 -13.40 0.51
CA ASN A 169 7.05 -12.99 1.28
C ASN A 169 6.28 -14.20 1.83
N SER A 170 6.14 -15.27 1.04
CA SER A 170 5.48 -16.52 1.47
C SER A 170 6.22 -17.20 2.62
N GLN A 171 7.56 -17.18 2.60
CA GLN A 171 8.39 -17.69 3.69
C GLN A 171 8.27 -16.84 4.96
N GLU A 172 8.17 -15.52 4.82
CA GLU A 172 7.96 -14.60 5.94
C GLU A 172 6.57 -14.76 6.58
N LEU A 173 5.53 -14.98 5.80
CA LEU A 173 4.20 -15.36 6.29
C LEU A 173 4.26 -16.67 7.08
N ALA A 174 4.94 -17.70 6.54
CA ALA A 174 5.12 -18.97 7.23
C ALA A 174 5.89 -18.81 8.54
N ALA A 175 6.88 -17.91 8.61
CA ALA A 175 7.58 -17.59 9.86
C ALA A 175 6.67 -16.91 10.89
N THR A 176 5.75 -16.04 10.46
CA THR A 176 4.71 -15.47 11.34
C THR A 176 3.78 -16.56 11.88
N ILE A 177 3.36 -17.52 11.04
CA ILE A 177 2.57 -18.67 11.47
C ILE A 177 3.35 -19.55 12.46
N GLU A 178 4.63 -19.83 12.20
CA GLU A 178 5.50 -20.58 13.12
C GLU A 178 5.56 -19.93 14.50
N ALA A 179 5.72 -18.60 14.55
CA ALA A 179 5.77 -17.85 15.80
C ALA A 179 4.47 -17.93 16.61
N ALA A 180 3.32 -18.08 15.94
CA ALA A 180 2.01 -18.24 16.57
C ALA A 180 1.66 -19.71 16.88
N SER A 181 2.41 -20.67 16.34
CA SER A 181 2.10 -22.11 16.43
C SER A 181 3.36 -22.97 16.61
N ASP A 182 3.73 -23.76 15.59
CA ASP A 182 4.92 -24.59 15.54
C ASP A 182 5.44 -24.80 14.11
N ALA A 183 6.65 -25.35 13.99
CA ALA A 183 7.32 -25.55 12.71
C ALA A 183 6.61 -26.55 11.78
N GLU A 184 5.90 -27.55 12.31
CA GLU A 184 5.16 -28.53 11.50
C GLU A 184 3.94 -27.85 10.86
N THR A 185 3.24 -27.02 11.64
CA THR A 185 2.10 -26.20 11.19
C THR A 185 2.54 -25.17 10.15
N ALA A 186 3.68 -24.51 10.36
CA ALA A 186 4.23 -23.54 9.40
C ALA A 186 4.67 -24.19 8.08
N GLU A 187 5.25 -25.40 8.11
CA GLU A 187 5.60 -26.15 6.90
C GLU A 187 4.33 -26.55 6.12
N ALA A 188 3.29 -26.99 6.83
CA ALA A 188 2.00 -27.30 6.22
C ALA A 188 1.34 -26.05 5.59
N PHE A 189 1.36 -24.91 6.29
CA PHE A 189 0.91 -23.64 5.76
C PHE A 189 1.66 -23.26 4.48
N LEU A 190 3.01 -23.28 4.51
CA LEU A 190 3.82 -22.87 3.37
C LEU A 190 3.61 -23.78 2.14
N ALA A 191 3.39 -25.07 2.35
CA ALA A 191 3.05 -25.99 1.26
C ALA A 191 1.71 -25.61 0.62
N LEU A 192 0.67 -25.46 1.43
CA LEU A 192 -0.67 -25.07 0.97
C LEU A 192 -0.66 -23.68 0.29
N TRP A 193 0.09 -22.74 0.85
CA TRP A 193 0.25 -21.38 0.33
C TRP A 193 1.01 -21.33 -1.00
N ARG A 194 1.98 -22.23 -1.22
CA ARG A 194 2.64 -22.30 -2.53
C ARG A 194 1.76 -22.93 -3.60
N GLU A 195 0.88 -23.85 -3.22
CA GLU A 195 -0.08 -24.45 -4.14
C GLU A 195 -1.07 -23.40 -4.69
N HIS A 196 -1.62 -22.52 -3.86
CA HIS A 196 -2.57 -21.49 -4.36
C HIS A 196 -1.91 -20.48 -5.28
N ILE A 197 -0.65 -20.10 -5.01
CA ILE A 197 0.13 -19.26 -5.93
C ILE A 197 0.24 -19.96 -7.29
N GLY A 198 0.54 -21.26 -7.28
CA GLY A 198 0.57 -22.09 -8.49
C GLY A 198 -0.74 -22.07 -9.27
N TYR A 199 -1.89 -22.16 -8.60
CA TYR A 199 -3.19 -22.10 -9.27
C TYR A 199 -3.49 -20.74 -9.90
N PHE A 200 -3.08 -19.63 -9.28
CA PHE A 200 -3.18 -18.31 -9.92
C PHE A 200 -2.22 -18.15 -11.10
N VAL A 201 -1.02 -18.73 -11.03
CA VAL A 201 -0.07 -18.79 -12.16
C VAL A 201 -0.68 -19.57 -13.32
N ASP A 202 -1.28 -20.74 -13.04
CA ASP A 202 -1.98 -21.54 -14.05
C ASP A 202 -3.14 -20.76 -14.69
N TYR A 203 -3.93 -20.03 -13.88
CA TYR A 203 -4.99 -19.16 -14.37
C TYR A 203 -4.44 -18.05 -15.28
N ALA A 204 -3.40 -17.32 -14.87
CA ALA A 204 -2.79 -16.26 -15.66
C ALA A 204 -2.18 -16.79 -16.97
N ALA A 205 -1.51 -17.94 -16.95
CA ALA A 205 -0.99 -18.57 -18.16
C ALA A 205 -2.12 -19.01 -19.11
N ALA A 206 -3.21 -19.54 -18.57
CA ALA A 206 -4.39 -19.93 -19.33
C ALA A 206 -5.10 -18.70 -19.95
N GLU A 207 -5.23 -17.60 -19.21
CA GLU A 207 -5.75 -16.33 -19.71
C GLU A 207 -4.90 -15.75 -20.84
N LYS A 208 -3.57 -15.64 -20.64
CA LYS A 208 -2.65 -15.15 -21.70
C LYS A 208 -2.71 -15.98 -22.98
N SER A 209 -2.96 -17.29 -22.87
CA SER A 209 -3.02 -18.21 -24.01
C SER A 209 -4.43 -18.44 -24.59
N GLY A 210 -5.47 -17.90 -23.95
CA GLY A 210 -6.87 -18.12 -24.33
C GLY A 210 -7.35 -19.56 -24.10
N ASP A 211 -6.77 -20.28 -23.14
CA ASP A 211 -7.15 -21.65 -22.77
C ASP A 211 -8.29 -21.65 -21.73
N ALA A 212 -9.53 -21.59 -22.22
CA ALA A 212 -10.71 -21.61 -21.36
C ALA A 212 -10.81 -22.87 -20.47
N ALA A 213 -10.30 -24.03 -20.94
CA ALA A 213 -10.33 -25.24 -20.12
C ALA A 213 -9.29 -25.17 -18.98
N GLY A 214 -8.14 -24.54 -19.25
CA GLY A 214 -7.13 -24.23 -18.23
C GLY A 214 -7.67 -23.27 -17.17
N GLN A 215 -8.37 -22.21 -17.57
CA GLN A 215 -9.02 -21.27 -16.64
C GLN A 215 -10.05 -21.96 -15.75
N GLU A 216 -10.95 -22.75 -16.34
CA GLU A 216 -11.97 -23.51 -15.58
C GLU A 216 -11.33 -24.49 -14.59
N GLN A 217 -10.22 -25.13 -14.97
CA GLN A 217 -9.48 -26.03 -14.09
C GLN A 217 -8.82 -25.27 -12.93
N ALA A 218 -8.12 -24.17 -13.21
CA ALA A 218 -7.47 -23.35 -12.18
C ALA A 218 -8.47 -22.79 -11.16
N VAL A 219 -9.64 -22.33 -11.61
CA VAL A 219 -10.74 -21.89 -10.71
C VAL A 219 -11.26 -23.04 -9.85
N ALA A 220 -11.40 -24.25 -10.41
CA ALA A 220 -11.82 -25.42 -9.65
C ALA A 220 -10.79 -25.84 -8.59
N ASP A 221 -9.50 -25.68 -8.88
CA ASP A 221 -8.41 -25.95 -7.94
C ASP A 221 -8.34 -24.88 -6.84
N LEU A 222 -8.55 -23.59 -7.17
CA LEU A 222 -8.69 -22.51 -6.18
C LEU A 222 -9.89 -22.71 -5.24
N GLU A 223 -11.02 -23.19 -5.75
CA GLU A 223 -12.18 -23.61 -4.94
C GLU A 223 -11.85 -24.84 -4.06
N GLY A 224 -10.92 -25.69 -4.48
CA GLY A 224 -10.33 -26.73 -3.64
C GLY A 224 -9.56 -26.14 -2.47
N TYR A 225 -8.63 -25.24 -2.80
CA TYR A 225 -7.78 -24.53 -1.85
C TYR A 225 -8.59 -23.74 -0.81
N THR A 226 -9.66 -23.03 -1.19
CA THR A 226 -10.46 -22.24 -0.22
C THR A 226 -11.04 -23.10 0.91
N ARG A 227 -11.40 -24.36 0.61
CA ARG A 227 -11.87 -25.34 1.60
C ARG A 227 -10.74 -25.88 2.47
N GLU A 228 -9.58 -26.14 1.88
CA GLU A 228 -8.41 -26.64 2.60
C GLU A 228 -7.83 -25.58 3.54
N ALA A 229 -7.72 -24.33 3.07
CA ALA A 229 -7.33 -23.17 3.86
C ALA A 229 -8.33 -22.91 5.00
N GLY A 230 -9.64 -23.03 4.73
CA GLY A 230 -10.67 -22.91 5.77
C GLY A 230 -10.48 -23.94 6.89
N ALA A 231 -10.29 -25.21 6.53
CA ALA A 231 -10.01 -26.26 7.51
C ALA A 231 -8.70 -26.02 8.28
N PHE A 232 -7.65 -25.55 7.60
CA PHE A 232 -6.37 -25.23 8.22
C PHE A 232 -6.51 -24.12 9.27
N PHE A 233 -7.16 -23.00 8.95
CA PHE A 233 -7.33 -21.89 9.90
C PHE A 233 -8.28 -22.23 11.06
N GLU A 234 -9.29 -23.07 10.83
CA GLU A 234 -10.15 -23.59 11.89
C GLU A 234 -9.37 -24.44 12.88
N GLU A 235 -8.50 -25.33 12.39
CA GLU A 235 -7.63 -26.15 13.23
C GLU A 235 -6.60 -25.27 13.98
N LEU A 236 -5.92 -24.37 13.27
CA LEU A 236 -4.91 -23.46 13.83
C LEU A 236 -5.47 -22.65 15.00
N THR A 237 -6.71 -22.19 14.89
CA THR A 237 -7.36 -21.33 15.88
C THR A 237 -8.25 -22.09 16.85
N GLY A 238 -8.26 -23.42 16.82
CA GLY A 238 -9.10 -24.23 17.71
C GLY A 238 -10.61 -23.95 17.55
N GLY A 239 -11.03 -23.50 16.36
CA GLY A 239 -12.42 -23.16 16.03
C GLY A 239 -12.82 -21.70 16.18
N GLU A 240 -11.92 -20.80 16.59
CA GLU A 240 -12.21 -19.35 16.65
C GLU A 240 -12.39 -18.72 15.26
N LEU A 241 -11.79 -19.32 14.22
CA LEU A 241 -12.07 -19.04 12.81
C LEU A 241 -12.83 -20.21 12.19
N PRO A 242 -14.17 -20.14 12.02
CA PRO A 242 -14.93 -21.21 11.40
C PRO A 242 -14.51 -21.44 9.95
N ALA A 243 -14.33 -22.70 9.55
CA ALA A 243 -13.84 -23.05 8.21
C ALA A 243 -14.73 -22.45 7.10
N ASP A 244 -16.06 -22.55 7.24
CA ASP A 244 -17.01 -22.01 6.27
C ASP A 244 -16.88 -20.49 6.08
N ALA A 245 -16.54 -19.75 7.14
CA ALA A 245 -16.37 -18.30 7.07
C ALA A 245 -15.08 -17.92 6.33
N VAL A 246 -14.00 -18.66 6.56
CA VAL A 246 -12.72 -18.47 5.86
C VAL A 246 -12.87 -18.83 4.38
N THR A 247 -13.53 -19.95 4.06
CA THR A 247 -13.81 -20.36 2.68
C THR A 247 -14.59 -19.30 1.91
N GLU A 248 -15.68 -18.77 2.49
CA GLU A 248 -16.47 -17.71 1.84
C GLU A 248 -15.66 -16.43 1.62
N SER A 249 -14.85 -16.02 2.60
CA SER A 249 -13.97 -14.86 2.46
C SER A 249 -12.95 -15.05 1.33
N LEU A 250 -12.41 -16.26 1.16
CA LEU A 250 -11.45 -16.56 0.10
C LEU A 250 -12.08 -16.61 -1.29
N HIS A 251 -13.37 -16.95 -1.43
CA HIS A 251 -14.06 -16.85 -2.72
C HIS A 251 -14.07 -15.41 -3.24
N GLY A 252 -14.41 -14.45 -2.37
CA GLY A 252 -14.37 -13.03 -2.73
C GLY A 252 -12.97 -12.58 -3.16
N HIS A 253 -11.92 -13.10 -2.51
CA HIS A 253 -10.53 -12.82 -2.89
C HIS A 253 -10.18 -13.40 -4.27
N VAL A 254 -10.53 -14.67 -4.52
CA VAL A 254 -10.33 -15.34 -5.82
C VAL A 254 -11.01 -14.57 -6.95
N ASP A 255 -12.26 -14.15 -6.75
CA ASP A 255 -13.03 -13.39 -7.73
C ASP A 255 -12.34 -12.05 -8.06
N THR A 256 -11.90 -11.30 -7.05
CA THR A 256 -11.21 -10.01 -7.28
C THR A 256 -9.85 -10.17 -7.94
N LEU A 257 -9.07 -11.19 -7.57
CA LEU A 257 -7.73 -11.36 -8.11
C LEU A 257 -7.75 -11.92 -9.55
N THR A 258 -8.70 -12.82 -9.86
CA THR A 258 -8.90 -13.27 -11.25
C THR A 258 -9.38 -12.14 -12.16
N ALA A 259 -10.26 -11.25 -11.68
CA ALA A 259 -10.64 -10.04 -12.43
C ALA A 259 -9.44 -9.12 -12.72
N ALA A 260 -8.55 -8.93 -11.74
CA ALA A 260 -7.31 -8.18 -11.96
C ALA A 260 -6.40 -8.85 -13.01
N ILE A 261 -6.27 -10.19 -12.98
CA ILE A 261 -5.49 -10.95 -13.96
C ILE A 261 -6.08 -10.82 -15.37
N ASP A 262 -7.40 -10.94 -15.51
CA ASP A 262 -8.12 -10.76 -16.78
C ASP A 262 -7.90 -9.34 -17.33
N GLY A 263 -8.02 -8.33 -16.46
CA GLY A 263 -7.78 -6.94 -16.82
C GLY A 263 -6.34 -6.70 -17.28
N LEU A 264 -5.35 -7.23 -16.56
CA LEU A 264 -3.94 -7.15 -16.96
C LEU A 264 -3.69 -7.82 -18.32
N ALA A 265 -4.32 -8.97 -18.59
CA ALA A 265 -4.16 -9.67 -19.87
C ALA A 265 -4.79 -8.89 -21.04
N ALA A 266 -5.92 -8.23 -20.77
CA ALA A 266 -6.63 -7.39 -21.73
C ALA A 266 -5.98 -6.00 -21.92
N GLY A 267 -5.07 -5.59 -21.03
CA GLY A 267 -4.58 -4.21 -20.94
C GLY A 267 -5.67 -3.22 -20.52
N ASP A 268 -6.66 -3.69 -19.76
CA ASP A 268 -7.76 -2.88 -19.24
C ASP A 268 -7.27 -2.04 -18.05
N PRO A 269 -7.39 -0.70 -18.09
CA PRO A 269 -7.03 0.17 -16.98
C PRO A 269 -7.78 -0.13 -15.66
N ALA A 270 -8.92 -0.83 -15.71
CA ALA A 270 -9.63 -1.26 -14.50
C ALA A 270 -8.81 -2.21 -13.62
N ALA A 271 -7.82 -2.93 -14.19
CA ALA A 271 -7.01 -3.92 -13.48
C ALA A 271 -6.30 -3.35 -12.24
N TYR A 272 -5.91 -2.08 -12.25
CA TYR A 272 -5.26 -1.43 -11.09
C TYR A 272 -6.23 -1.28 -9.91
N GLY A 273 -7.48 -0.91 -10.20
CA GLY A 273 -8.54 -0.83 -9.19
C GLY A 273 -8.92 -2.21 -8.65
N ASP A 274 -9.01 -3.22 -9.53
CA ASP A 274 -9.33 -4.59 -9.14
C ASP A 274 -8.21 -5.20 -8.27
N LEU A 275 -6.94 -4.95 -8.61
CA LEU A 275 -5.80 -5.38 -7.79
C LEU A 275 -5.83 -4.72 -6.41
N ARG A 276 -6.14 -3.42 -6.34
CA ARG A 276 -6.29 -2.70 -5.05
C ARG A 276 -7.48 -3.24 -4.25
N ALA A 277 -8.59 -3.60 -4.90
CA ALA A 277 -9.72 -4.22 -4.23
C ALA A 277 -9.35 -5.61 -3.65
N ALA A 278 -8.59 -6.41 -4.38
CA ALA A 278 -8.07 -7.69 -3.90
C ALA A 278 -7.12 -7.50 -2.68
N ALA A 279 -6.28 -6.46 -2.69
CA ALA A 279 -5.41 -6.10 -1.59
C ALA A 279 -6.20 -5.65 -0.35
N HIS A 280 -7.28 -4.88 -0.54
CA HIS A 280 -8.16 -4.45 0.55
C HIS A 280 -8.83 -5.63 1.25
N HIS A 281 -9.34 -6.62 0.49
CA HIS A 281 -9.94 -7.83 1.05
C HIS A 281 -9.00 -8.57 2.02
N VAL A 282 -7.71 -8.72 1.66
CA VAL A 282 -6.74 -9.40 2.53
C VAL A 282 -6.30 -8.53 3.72
N GLY A 283 -6.34 -7.20 3.58
CA GLY A 283 -6.16 -6.26 4.68
C GLY A 283 -7.24 -6.40 5.77
N GLU A 284 -8.50 -6.57 5.37
CA GLU A 284 -9.60 -6.88 6.30
C GLU A 284 -9.46 -8.29 6.91
N ALA A 285 -9.05 -9.27 6.10
CA ALA A 285 -8.80 -10.63 6.56
C ALA A 285 -7.70 -10.69 7.64
N ALA A 286 -6.66 -9.86 7.54
CA ALA A 286 -5.57 -9.79 8.53
C ALA A 286 -6.09 -9.52 9.94
N GLY A 287 -7.05 -8.60 10.09
CA GLY A 287 -7.71 -8.34 11.37
C GLY A 287 -8.46 -9.58 11.87
N THR A 288 -9.27 -10.19 11.02
CA THR A 288 -10.04 -11.40 11.37
C THR A 288 -9.12 -12.54 11.82
N ILE A 289 -8.08 -12.84 11.04
CA ILE A 289 -7.09 -13.88 11.35
C ILE A 289 -6.41 -13.59 12.69
N THR A 290 -5.95 -12.35 12.89
CA THR A 290 -5.29 -11.94 14.14
C THR A 290 -6.23 -12.11 15.33
N GLY A 291 -7.50 -11.70 15.20
CA GLY A 291 -8.51 -11.89 16.25
C GLY A 291 -8.67 -13.36 16.65
N GLY A 292 -8.76 -14.26 15.68
CA GLY A 292 -8.83 -15.70 15.92
C GLY A 292 -7.58 -16.26 16.59
N VAL A 293 -6.38 -15.86 16.15
CA VAL A 293 -5.10 -16.29 16.74
C VAL A 293 -4.95 -15.77 18.17
N VAL A 294 -5.26 -14.50 18.43
CA VAL A 294 -5.20 -13.92 19.78
C VAL A 294 -6.18 -14.63 20.71
N ALA A 295 -7.40 -14.92 20.26
CA ALA A 295 -8.39 -15.67 21.05
C ALA A 295 -7.92 -17.10 21.36
N ALA A 296 -7.35 -17.80 20.38
CA ALA A 296 -6.89 -19.18 20.53
C ALA A 296 -5.66 -19.31 21.45
N THR A 297 -4.74 -18.35 21.39
CA THR A 297 -3.46 -18.37 22.12
C THR A 297 -3.53 -17.69 23.49
N GLY A 298 -4.46 -16.76 23.68
CA GLY A 298 -4.51 -15.89 24.85
C GLY A 298 -3.41 -14.82 24.86
N MET A 299 -2.92 -14.42 23.69
CA MET A 299 -1.95 -13.34 23.50
C MET A 299 -2.41 -12.04 24.16
N GLU A 300 -1.46 -11.25 24.68
CA GLU A 300 -1.76 -10.00 25.37
C GLU A 300 -2.13 -8.87 24.39
N GLY A 301 -3.15 -8.08 24.76
CA GLY A 301 -3.67 -6.97 23.97
C GLY A 301 -5.00 -7.29 23.28
N ASP A 302 -5.62 -6.28 22.69
CA ASP A 302 -6.80 -6.44 21.84
C ASP A 302 -6.43 -6.00 20.43
N PRO A 303 -6.36 -6.92 19.44
CA PRO A 303 -5.99 -6.54 18.08
C PRO A 303 -7.05 -5.65 17.42
N MET A 304 -8.23 -5.49 18.04
CA MET A 304 -9.34 -4.68 17.54
C MET A 304 -9.53 -3.36 18.29
N ASP A 305 -8.68 -3.04 19.28
CA ASP A 305 -8.76 -1.71 19.91
C ASP A 305 -8.39 -0.58 18.94
N ASP A 306 -8.76 0.65 19.29
CA ASP A 306 -8.61 1.81 18.40
C ASP A 306 -7.14 2.09 18.05
N ALA A 307 -6.20 1.84 18.97
CA ALA A 307 -4.77 2.02 18.73
C ALA A 307 -4.20 0.95 17.78
N ALA A 308 -4.56 -0.32 17.98
CA ALA A 308 -4.20 -1.43 17.10
C ALA A 308 -4.79 -1.25 15.70
N ALA A 309 -6.04 -0.79 15.61
CA ALA A 309 -6.71 -0.49 14.36
C ALA A 309 -6.03 0.66 13.61
N LEU A 310 -5.68 1.75 14.29
CA LEU A 310 -4.96 2.87 13.69
C LEU A 310 -3.59 2.42 13.17
N ARG A 311 -2.83 1.66 13.96
CA ARG A 311 -1.52 1.12 13.52
C ARG A 311 -1.67 0.24 12.29
N ALA A 312 -2.64 -0.68 12.28
CA ALA A 312 -2.87 -1.55 11.14
C ALA A 312 -3.28 -0.76 9.89
N GLN A 313 -4.13 0.26 10.03
CA GLN A 313 -4.54 1.12 8.92
C GLN A 313 -3.35 1.90 8.34
N LEU A 314 -2.55 2.54 9.19
CA LEU A 314 -1.34 3.25 8.73
C LEU A 314 -0.34 2.29 8.09
N THR A 315 -0.22 1.07 8.61
CA THR A 315 0.63 0.01 8.02
C THR A 315 0.15 -0.34 6.61
N TYR A 316 -1.15 -0.58 6.46
CA TYR A 316 -1.79 -0.86 5.17
C TYR A 316 -1.55 0.29 4.19
N ASP A 317 -1.92 1.52 4.56
CA ASP A 317 -1.93 2.63 3.61
C ASP A 317 -0.53 3.07 3.18
N LEU A 318 0.43 3.11 4.11
CA LEU A 318 1.82 3.49 3.80
C LEU A 318 2.54 2.43 2.98
N GLN A 319 2.26 1.15 3.21
CA GLN A 319 2.84 0.08 2.40
C GLN A 319 2.18 0.01 1.01
N GLU A 320 0.86 0.14 0.94
CA GLU A 320 0.12 0.22 -0.33
C GLU A 320 0.66 1.36 -1.20
N HIS A 321 0.97 2.51 -0.59
CA HIS A 321 1.58 3.64 -1.26
C HIS A 321 2.86 3.26 -2.03
N VAL A 322 3.78 2.53 -1.39
CA VAL A 322 5.05 2.10 -2.01
C VAL A 322 4.78 1.19 -3.21
N TYR A 323 3.90 0.20 -3.05
CA TYR A 323 3.59 -0.75 -4.11
C TYR A 323 2.86 -0.10 -5.29
N LEU A 324 1.88 0.76 -5.02
CA LEU A 324 1.16 1.50 -6.06
C LEU A 324 2.08 2.49 -6.79
N ALA A 325 3.02 3.14 -6.09
CA ALA A 325 4.03 3.98 -6.72
C ALA A 325 4.94 3.16 -7.64
N GLY A 326 5.41 1.99 -7.18
CA GLY A 326 6.17 1.05 -8.00
C GLY A 326 5.41 0.59 -9.25
N ILE A 327 4.11 0.27 -9.12
CA ILE A 327 3.23 -0.12 -10.23
C ILE A 327 3.06 1.02 -11.23
N ALA A 328 2.91 2.27 -10.76
CA ALA A 328 2.81 3.44 -11.64
C ALA A 328 4.10 3.66 -12.44
N VAL A 329 5.27 3.55 -11.80
CA VAL A 329 6.58 3.65 -12.49
C VAL A 329 6.78 2.51 -13.48
N PHE A 330 6.48 1.27 -13.07
CA PHE A 330 6.53 0.11 -13.96
C PHE A 330 5.66 0.32 -15.20
N THR A 331 4.44 0.81 -15.00
CA THR A 331 3.50 1.12 -16.08
C THR A 331 4.05 2.23 -16.99
N ALA A 332 4.63 3.29 -16.42
CA ALA A 332 5.24 4.37 -17.20
C ALA A 332 6.40 3.89 -18.09
N TYR A 333 7.15 2.87 -17.65
CA TYR A 333 8.29 2.35 -18.41
C TYR A 333 7.89 1.30 -19.46
N THR A 334 6.77 0.61 -19.26
CA THR A 334 6.35 -0.52 -20.11
C THR A 334 5.22 -0.19 -21.07
N ALA A 335 4.35 0.76 -20.74
CA ALA A 335 3.22 1.14 -21.58
C ALA A 335 3.65 2.01 -22.78
N GLU A 336 3.02 1.78 -23.94
CA GLU A 336 3.20 2.67 -25.09
C GLU A 336 2.66 4.08 -24.75
N GLY A 337 3.49 5.11 -25.00
CA GLY A 337 3.19 6.49 -24.60
C GLY A 337 3.66 6.85 -23.21
N GLY A 338 4.20 5.90 -22.44
CA GLY A 338 4.77 6.14 -21.11
C GLY A 338 3.81 6.86 -20.17
N THR A 339 4.22 8.01 -19.64
CA THR A 339 3.41 8.84 -18.73
C THR A 339 2.20 9.52 -19.41
N ASP A 340 2.13 9.53 -20.75
CA ASP A 340 0.96 10.00 -21.50
C ASP A 340 -0.06 8.87 -21.78
N SER A 341 0.22 7.64 -21.33
CA SER A 341 -0.66 6.49 -21.56
C SER A 341 -1.91 6.50 -20.67
N GLU A 342 -2.99 5.90 -21.16
CA GLU A 342 -4.21 5.66 -20.37
C GLU A 342 -3.93 4.72 -19.18
N ALA A 343 -3.07 3.72 -19.38
CA ALA A 343 -2.64 2.80 -18.33
C ALA A 343 -1.92 3.53 -17.19
N PHE A 344 -0.96 4.41 -17.49
CA PHE A 344 -0.29 5.22 -16.47
C PHE A 344 -1.28 6.13 -15.75
N THR A 345 -2.20 6.77 -16.48
CA THR A 345 -3.23 7.62 -15.89
C THR A 345 -4.09 6.86 -14.87
N ALA A 346 -4.45 5.60 -15.17
CA ALA A 346 -5.22 4.77 -14.26
C ALA A 346 -4.39 4.32 -13.04
N ALA A 347 -3.15 3.85 -13.24
CA ALA A 347 -2.26 3.47 -12.15
C ALA A 347 -2.00 4.65 -11.18
N ALA A 348 -1.72 5.83 -11.73
CA ALA A 348 -1.57 7.06 -10.96
C ALA A 348 -2.85 7.49 -10.24
N GLY A 349 -4.02 7.23 -10.86
CA GLY A 349 -5.32 7.43 -10.24
C GLY A 349 -5.51 6.55 -8.99
N THR A 350 -5.19 5.26 -9.09
CA THR A 350 -5.24 4.32 -7.95
C THR A 350 -4.27 4.73 -6.83
N LEU A 351 -3.06 5.19 -7.17
CA LEU A 351 -2.12 5.76 -6.19
C LEU A 351 -2.68 7.02 -5.50
N ASP A 352 -3.43 7.86 -6.22
CA ASP A 352 -4.08 9.02 -5.64
C ASP A 352 -5.25 8.66 -4.72
N GLU A 353 -6.01 7.61 -5.02
CA GLU A 353 -7.04 7.12 -4.12
C GLU A 353 -6.45 6.64 -2.78
N ASN A 354 -5.27 6.02 -2.79
CA ASN A 354 -4.51 5.72 -1.58
C ASN A 354 -4.09 7.01 -0.84
N SER A 355 -3.60 8.01 -1.58
CA SER A 355 -3.24 9.32 -1.01
C SER A 355 -4.43 10.02 -0.33
N GLN A 356 -5.61 9.90 -0.92
CA GLN A 356 -6.87 10.40 -0.34
C GLN A 356 -7.26 9.63 0.93
N ALA A 357 -7.08 8.31 0.96
CA ALA A 357 -7.34 7.49 2.15
C ALA A 357 -6.41 7.87 3.32
N LEU A 358 -5.11 8.06 3.06
CA LEU A 358 -4.16 8.58 4.06
C LEU A 358 -4.58 9.95 4.58
N ALA A 359 -4.97 10.87 3.68
CA ALA A 359 -5.42 12.19 4.05
C ALA A 359 -6.72 12.17 4.88
N GLU A 360 -7.64 11.25 4.59
CA GLU A 360 -8.85 11.03 5.38
C GLU A 360 -8.51 10.50 6.77
N ALA A 361 -7.58 9.54 6.88
CA ALA A 361 -7.11 9.02 8.16
C ALA A 361 -6.50 10.15 9.02
N ILE A 362 -5.60 10.97 8.46
CA ILE A 362 -5.04 12.14 9.13
C ILE A 362 -6.13 13.17 9.49
N GLY A 363 -7.04 13.47 8.55
CA GLY A 363 -8.13 14.41 8.73
C GLY A 363 -9.12 13.99 9.83
N SER A 364 -9.33 12.69 10.02
CA SER A 364 -10.17 12.15 11.09
C SER A 364 -9.62 12.43 12.49
N LEU A 365 -8.28 12.52 12.62
CA LEU A 365 -7.58 12.77 13.88
C LEU A 365 -7.31 14.27 14.11
N ALA A 366 -6.86 14.97 13.06
CA ALA A 366 -6.36 16.34 13.15
C ALA A 366 -7.35 17.41 12.61
N GLY A 367 -8.47 16.97 12.01
CA GLY A 367 -9.49 17.81 11.39
C GLY A 367 -9.36 17.92 9.87
N GLU A 368 -10.49 18.17 9.19
CA GLU A 368 -10.59 18.19 7.72
C GLU A 368 -9.58 19.15 7.06
N ASP A 369 -9.35 20.34 7.63
CA ASP A 369 -8.38 21.31 7.10
C ASP A 369 -6.94 20.75 7.13
N GLN A 370 -6.60 19.95 8.15
CA GLN A 370 -5.28 19.31 8.25
C GLN A 370 -5.17 18.13 7.29
N GLY A 371 -6.25 17.35 7.11
CA GLY A 371 -6.28 16.31 6.08
C GLY A 371 -6.06 16.88 4.67
N ALA A 372 -6.68 18.02 4.36
CA ALA A 372 -6.48 18.70 3.08
C ALA A 372 -5.04 19.23 2.91
N ALA A 373 -4.45 19.81 3.96
CA ALA A 373 -3.07 20.27 3.96
C ALA A 373 -2.07 19.10 3.81
N PHE A 374 -2.33 17.98 4.49
CA PHE A 374 -1.56 16.75 4.32
C PHE A 374 -1.63 16.26 2.87
N LEU A 375 -2.83 16.22 2.27
CA LEU A 375 -2.98 15.75 0.89
C LEU A 375 -2.21 16.60 -0.11
N GLU A 376 -2.20 17.92 0.05
CA GLU A 376 -1.41 18.82 -0.82
C GLU A 376 0.09 18.53 -0.71
N LEU A 377 0.60 18.48 0.52
CA LEU A 377 2.00 18.17 0.81
C LEU A 377 2.39 16.77 0.30
N TRP A 378 1.54 15.78 0.55
CA TRP A 378 1.75 14.40 0.11
C TRP A 378 1.79 14.29 -1.41
N ARG A 379 0.88 14.93 -2.15
CA ARG A 379 0.90 14.86 -3.61
C ARG A 379 2.16 15.51 -4.22
N GLU A 380 2.69 16.55 -3.59
CA GLU A 380 3.95 17.17 -4.01
C GLU A 380 5.12 16.17 -3.91
N HIS A 381 5.21 15.41 -2.83
CA HIS A 381 6.23 14.38 -2.63
C HIS A 381 6.18 13.30 -3.73
N ILE A 382 4.97 12.86 -4.11
CA ILE A 382 4.78 11.89 -5.18
C ILE A 382 5.24 12.49 -6.51
N GLY A 383 4.93 13.77 -6.74
CA GLY A 383 5.41 14.52 -7.90
C GLY A 383 6.92 14.46 -8.06
N PHE A 384 7.68 14.64 -6.98
CA PHE A 384 9.15 14.55 -7.04
C PHE A 384 9.67 13.15 -7.37
N PHE A 385 9.03 12.08 -6.88
CA PHE A 385 9.38 10.71 -7.29
C PHE A 385 9.02 10.43 -8.76
N VAL A 386 7.90 10.98 -9.24
CA VAL A 386 7.52 10.92 -10.65
C VAL A 386 8.61 11.61 -11.47
N ASP A 387 8.98 12.86 -11.15
CA ASP A 387 10.06 13.61 -11.81
C ASP A 387 11.38 12.83 -11.82
N TYR A 388 11.75 12.21 -10.69
CA TYR A 388 12.91 11.35 -10.61
C TYR A 388 12.81 10.17 -11.59
N ALA A 389 11.72 9.41 -11.58
CA ALA A 389 11.52 8.28 -12.49
C ALA A 389 11.58 8.71 -13.97
N GLY A 390 10.94 9.81 -14.34
CA GLY A 390 11.00 10.35 -15.70
C GLY A 390 12.42 10.74 -16.10
N ALA A 391 13.17 11.40 -15.20
CA ALA A 391 14.56 11.75 -15.43
C ALA A 391 15.45 10.51 -15.62
N ARG A 392 15.22 9.43 -14.85
CA ARG A 392 15.91 8.16 -15.01
C ARG A 392 15.60 7.50 -16.35
N ALA A 393 14.34 7.47 -16.77
CA ALA A 393 13.96 6.96 -18.09
C ALA A 393 14.57 7.77 -19.26
N ALA A 394 14.72 9.08 -19.09
CA ALA A 394 15.33 9.96 -20.09
C ALA A 394 16.87 9.96 -20.08
N GLY A 395 17.50 9.36 -19.07
CA GLY A 395 18.95 9.46 -18.83
C GLY A 395 19.41 10.87 -18.45
N ASP A 396 18.50 11.71 -17.92
CA ASP A 396 18.80 13.09 -17.51
C ASP A 396 19.30 13.11 -16.06
N THR A 397 20.62 13.15 -15.90
CA THR A 397 21.25 13.16 -14.57
C THR A 397 21.01 14.47 -13.81
N GLU A 398 20.93 15.61 -14.50
CA GLU A 398 20.72 16.90 -13.83
C GLU A 398 19.30 17.00 -13.27
N ALA A 399 18.30 16.55 -14.04
CA ALA A 399 16.92 16.47 -13.57
C ALA A 399 16.75 15.45 -12.42
N ALA A 400 17.42 14.30 -12.49
CA ALA A 400 17.38 13.31 -11.42
C ALA A 400 18.01 13.84 -10.12
N GLU A 401 19.13 14.55 -10.20
CA GLU A 401 19.77 15.21 -9.04
C GLU A 401 18.86 16.31 -8.45
N GLN A 402 18.17 17.08 -9.30
CA GLN A 402 17.22 18.09 -8.84
C GLN A 402 16.02 17.47 -8.11
N ALA A 403 15.42 16.40 -8.64
CA ALA A 403 14.31 15.72 -7.99
C ALA A 403 14.69 15.15 -6.60
N LEU A 404 15.92 14.62 -6.46
CA LEU A 404 16.44 14.19 -5.15
C LEU A 404 16.63 15.36 -4.18
N ALA A 405 17.07 16.53 -4.66
CA ALA A 405 17.18 17.73 -3.84
C ALA A 405 15.81 18.26 -3.39
N ASP A 406 14.79 18.16 -4.25
CA ASP A 406 13.42 18.54 -3.92
C ASP A 406 12.81 17.58 -2.88
N LEU A 407 13.05 16.26 -3.02
CA LEU A 407 12.71 15.27 -2.00
C LEU A 407 13.43 15.55 -0.67
N ASP A 408 14.71 15.93 -0.71
CA ASP A 408 15.45 16.31 0.50
C ASP A 408 14.82 17.52 1.21
N GLY A 409 14.40 18.53 0.45
CA GLY A 409 13.69 19.71 0.93
C GLY A 409 12.27 19.45 1.44
N TYR A 410 11.61 18.39 0.95
CA TYR A 410 10.29 17.96 1.40
C TYR A 410 10.31 17.39 2.84
N ARG A 411 11.31 16.56 3.17
CA ARG A 411 11.38 15.84 4.46
C ARG A 411 11.22 16.74 5.70
N PRO A 412 11.93 17.87 5.85
CA PRO A 412 11.75 18.73 7.02
C PRO A 412 10.35 19.36 7.07
N GLN A 413 9.74 19.69 5.93
CA GLN A 413 8.38 20.25 5.88
C GLN A 413 7.33 19.24 6.35
N ALA A 414 7.45 17.99 5.91
CA ALA A 414 6.60 16.89 6.39
C ALA A 414 6.82 16.61 7.89
N GLY A 415 8.07 16.67 8.35
CA GLY A 415 8.40 16.58 9.77
C GLY A 415 7.73 17.67 10.61
N GLU A 416 7.85 18.93 10.22
CA GLU A 416 7.21 20.07 10.89
C GLU A 416 5.68 19.96 10.89
N PHE A 417 5.09 19.49 9.79
CA PHE A 417 3.65 19.25 9.71
C PHE A 417 3.18 18.20 10.72
N LEU A 418 3.84 17.04 10.74
CA LEU A 418 3.50 15.93 11.63
C LEU A 418 3.75 16.26 13.11
N GLU A 419 4.81 17.01 13.41
CA GLU A 419 5.05 17.56 14.76
C GLU A 419 3.93 18.52 15.18
N GLY A 420 3.47 19.37 14.25
CA GLY A 420 2.39 20.32 14.47
C GLY A 420 1.06 19.64 14.83
N ILE A 421 0.64 18.64 14.05
CA ILE A 421 -0.65 17.94 14.29
C ILE A 421 -0.61 17.02 15.50
N SER A 422 0.57 16.47 15.84
CA SER A 422 0.76 15.63 17.02
C SER A 422 1.02 16.44 18.30
N GLY A 423 1.13 17.77 18.21
CA GLY A 423 1.44 18.61 19.37
C GLY A 423 2.83 18.35 19.96
N GLY A 424 3.78 17.86 19.15
CA GLY A 424 5.15 17.55 19.55
C GLY A 424 5.40 16.09 19.95
N GLU A 425 4.40 15.21 19.87
CA GLU A 425 4.59 13.77 20.14
C GLU A 425 5.32 13.05 19.00
N LEU A 426 5.33 13.62 17.80
CA LEU A 426 6.17 13.20 16.67
C LEU A 426 7.25 14.27 16.43
N PRO A 427 8.50 14.09 16.91
CA PRO A 427 9.55 15.07 16.69
C PRO A 427 9.86 15.24 15.20
N ALA A 428 9.89 16.49 14.71
CA ALA A 428 10.06 16.77 13.29
C ALA A 428 11.35 16.16 12.71
N GLU A 429 12.43 16.16 13.49
CA GLU A 429 13.72 15.59 13.08
C GLU A 429 13.66 14.05 12.90
N GLU A 430 12.90 13.36 13.75
CA GLU A 430 12.76 11.89 13.68
C GLU A 430 11.93 11.48 12.46
N VAL A 431 10.83 12.20 12.22
CA VAL A 431 9.99 12.02 11.01
C VAL A 431 10.81 12.29 9.75
N ALA A 432 11.55 13.40 9.70
CA ALA A 432 12.37 13.74 8.55
C ALA A 432 13.48 12.70 8.31
N ALA A 433 14.06 12.13 9.36
CA ALA A 433 15.04 11.05 9.25
C ALA A 433 14.43 9.76 8.68
N GLY A 434 13.25 9.34 9.15
CA GLY A 434 12.53 8.19 8.62
C GLY A 434 12.20 8.34 7.13
N LEU A 435 11.74 9.53 6.71
CA LEU A 435 11.52 9.85 5.30
C LEU A 435 12.80 9.81 4.46
N GLY A 436 13.96 10.00 5.07
CA GLY A 436 15.26 9.86 4.38
C GLY A 436 15.50 8.43 3.90
N MET A 437 15.18 7.44 4.74
CA MET A 437 15.27 6.02 4.38
C MET A 437 14.27 5.67 3.27
N HIS A 438 13.06 6.21 3.33
CA HIS A 438 12.05 6.04 2.29
C HIS A 438 12.52 6.59 0.94
N VAL A 439 13.09 7.80 0.91
CA VAL A 439 13.67 8.38 -0.32
C VAL A 439 14.80 7.52 -0.87
N GLU A 440 15.75 7.10 -0.02
CA GLU A 440 16.89 6.28 -0.43
C GLU A 440 16.46 4.95 -1.06
N THR A 441 15.52 4.23 -0.43
CA THR A 441 15.08 2.91 -0.86
C THR A 441 14.12 2.95 -2.04
N LEU A 442 13.15 3.87 -2.06
CA LEU A 442 12.22 3.99 -3.18
C LEU A 442 12.91 4.53 -4.45
N ALA A 443 13.81 5.50 -4.31
CA ALA A 443 14.64 5.93 -5.44
C ALA A 443 15.56 4.81 -5.94
N GLY A 444 16.08 3.97 -5.02
CA GLY A 444 16.82 2.76 -5.36
C GLY A 444 16.01 1.75 -6.17
N ALA A 445 14.75 1.52 -5.80
CA ALA A 445 13.83 0.68 -6.56
C ALA A 445 13.54 1.24 -7.96
N ILE A 446 13.37 2.56 -8.09
CA ILE A 446 13.21 3.25 -9.37
C ILE A 446 14.48 3.08 -10.23
N ASP A 447 15.66 3.17 -9.63
CA ASP A 447 16.94 2.94 -10.31
C ASP A 447 17.05 1.52 -10.88
N SER A 448 16.77 0.51 -10.06
CA SER A 448 16.76 -0.90 -10.49
C SER A 448 15.73 -1.16 -11.59
N MET A 449 14.56 -0.53 -11.48
CA MET A 449 13.50 -0.69 -12.48
C MET A 449 13.86 0.00 -13.80
N ALA A 450 14.51 1.17 -13.74
CA ALA A 450 15.00 1.85 -14.93
C ALA A 450 16.07 1.02 -15.65
N GLU A 451 17.01 0.42 -14.91
CA GLU A 451 18.04 -0.47 -15.48
C GLU A 451 17.43 -1.72 -16.13
N ALA A 452 16.41 -2.31 -15.50
CA ALA A 452 15.76 -3.53 -16.01
C ALA A 452 14.86 -3.28 -17.23
N LEU A 453 14.12 -2.17 -17.27
CA LEU A 453 13.00 -1.99 -18.19
C LEU A 453 13.21 -0.91 -19.27
N VAL A 454 14.03 0.11 -19.01
CA VAL A 454 14.27 1.19 -19.97
C VAL A 454 15.38 0.77 -20.95
N LYS A 455 15.06 0.69 -22.24
CA LYS A 455 15.94 0.16 -23.30
C LYS A 455 16.47 1.21 -24.27
#